data_AF-A0A4Q3IX71-F1
#
_entry.id   AF-A0A4Q3IX71-F1
#
_cell.length_a   1.000
_cell.length_b   1.000
_cell.length_c   1.000
_cell.angle_alpha   90.00
_cell.angle_beta   90.00
_cell.angle_gamma   90.00
#
_symmetry.space_group_name_H-M   'P 1'
#
loop_
_entity.id
_entity.type
_entity.pdbx_description
1 polymer ?
#
loop_
_entity_poly.entity_id
_entity_poly.type
_entity_poly.pdbx_seq_one_letter_code
_entity_poly.pdbx_strand_id
1 'polypeptide(L)'
;MILDLSDEARAVLAQGHTGSDDPPGPTRVEKRFKLMTEYTALQQELTWLGDRTTAHALDEMFQGGAAPQDESGTADKRAQFDRDMQRREELMPRYAELIRMLGALPGQENADE
;
A
#
# COMPACT_ATOMS: atom_id res chain seq x y z
N MET A 1 6.90 54.13 5.69
CA MET A 1 7.16 53.36 6.93
C MET A 1 7.05 51.90 6.55
N ILE A 2 8.18 51.27 6.22
CA ILE A 2 8.26 49.83 5.91
C ILE A 2 8.86 49.21 7.16
N LEU A 3 8.08 48.40 7.88
CA LEU A 3 8.49 47.76 9.13
C LEU A 3 9.50 46.64 8.82
N ASP A 4 10.58 46.67 9.58
CA ASP A 4 11.75 45.81 9.52
C ASP A 4 11.40 44.38 9.97
N LEU A 5 11.08 43.52 9.02
CA LEU A 5 10.82 42.08 9.22
C LEU A 5 12.10 41.23 9.17
N SER A 6 13.29 41.85 9.11
CA SER A 6 14.54 41.15 8.82
C SER A 6 15.21 40.54 10.05
N ASP A 7 15.10 41.19 11.21
CA ASP A 7 15.82 40.74 12.41
C ASP A 7 15.15 39.55 13.10
N GLU A 8 13.82 39.48 13.07
CA GLU A 8 13.07 38.37 13.64
C GLU A 8 13.22 37.09 12.79
N ALA A 9 13.28 37.25 11.46
CA ALA A 9 13.62 36.15 10.54
C ALA A 9 15.04 35.61 10.75
N ARG A 10 16.00 36.50 11.05
CA ARG A 10 17.39 36.11 11.36
C ARG A 10 17.50 35.43 12.73
N ALA A 11 16.73 35.85 13.72
CA ALA A 11 16.70 35.23 15.05
C ALA A 11 16.13 33.79 15.01
N VAL A 12 15.13 33.52 14.16
CA VAL A 12 14.56 32.18 13.97
C VAL A 12 15.58 31.25 13.28
N LEU A 13 16.33 31.75 12.29
CA LEU A 13 17.37 30.96 11.62
C LEU A 13 18.56 30.63 12.53
N ALA A 14 18.91 31.53 13.46
CA ALA A 14 20.01 31.31 14.41
C ALA A 14 19.66 30.26 15.49
N GLN A 15 18.38 30.11 15.86
CA GLN A 15 17.94 29.13 16.86
C GLN A 15 17.90 27.69 16.33
N GLY A 16 17.93 27.49 15.01
CA GLY A 16 17.90 26.15 14.40
C GLY A 16 19.25 25.43 14.32
N HIS A 17 20.36 26.05 14.78
CA HIS A 17 21.72 25.53 14.61
C HIS A 17 22.38 24.95 15.87
N THR A 18 21.64 24.85 16.99
CA THR A 18 22.17 24.19 18.20
C THR A 18 21.59 22.78 18.34
N GLY A 19 22.28 21.82 17.74
CA GLY A 19 22.36 20.45 18.27
C GLY A 19 21.24 19.50 17.85
N SER A 20 21.43 18.86 16.70
CA SER A 20 21.16 17.43 16.53
C SER A 20 21.80 16.98 15.22
N ASP A 21 22.84 16.15 15.30
CA ASP A 21 23.48 15.50 14.14
C ASP A 21 22.65 14.31 13.61
N ASP A 22 21.37 14.21 14.02
CA ASP A 22 20.42 13.28 13.42
C ASP A 22 19.81 13.92 12.16
N PRO A 23 19.77 13.21 11.02
CA PRO A 23 19.03 13.68 9.87
C PRO A 23 17.56 13.89 10.29
N PRO A 24 16.92 15.00 9.89
CA PRO A 24 15.52 15.22 10.21
C PRO A 24 14.71 14.03 9.70
N GLY A 25 14.02 13.34 10.62
CA GLY A 25 13.16 12.22 10.26
C GLY A 25 12.12 12.63 9.21
N PRO A 26 11.57 11.67 8.45
CA PRO A 26 10.71 11.98 7.32
C PRO A 26 9.54 12.87 7.71
N THR A 27 9.27 13.88 6.90
CA THR A 27 8.18 14.82 7.13
C THR A 27 6.84 14.07 7.16
N ARG A 28 5.82 14.67 7.80
CA ARG A 28 4.47 14.08 7.83
C ARG A 28 3.94 13.78 6.41
N VAL A 29 4.23 14.67 5.48
CA VAL A 29 3.83 14.54 4.07
C VAL A 29 4.56 13.35 3.44
N GLU A 30 5.86 13.19 3.67
CA GLU A 30 6.64 12.04 3.18
C GLU A 30 6.14 10.72 3.76
N LYS A 31 5.84 10.65 5.06
CA LYS A 31 5.28 9.46 5.70
C LYS A 31 3.94 9.07 5.06
N ARG A 32 3.04 10.03 4.86
CA ARG A 32 1.74 9.79 4.23
C ARG A 32 1.87 9.43 2.75
N PHE A 33 2.78 10.08 2.02
CA PHE A 33 3.08 9.75 0.63
C PHE A 33 3.56 8.30 0.50
N LYS A 34 4.52 7.89 1.34
CA LYS A 34 5.02 6.50 1.38
C LYS A 34 3.90 5.49 1.62
N LEU A 35 3.03 5.75 2.61
CA LEU A 35 1.88 4.88 2.89
C LEU A 35 0.91 4.79 1.69
N MET A 36 0.63 5.90 1.02
CA MET A 36 -0.23 5.90 -0.18
C MET A 36 0.41 5.12 -1.34
N THR A 37 1.73 5.25 -1.54
CA THR A 37 2.46 4.49 -2.54
C THR A 37 2.41 2.99 -2.26
N GLU A 38 2.68 2.57 -1.01
CA GLU A 38 2.59 1.16 -0.61
C GLU A 38 1.16 0.62 -0.78
N TYR A 39 0.16 1.39 -0.36
CA TYR A 39 -1.25 1.04 -0.53
C TYR A 39 -1.62 0.86 -2.01
N THR A 40 -1.19 1.78 -2.88
CA THR A 40 -1.51 1.73 -4.31
C THR A 40 -0.87 0.52 -4.99
N ALA A 41 0.40 0.23 -4.69
CA ALA A 41 1.10 -0.93 -5.22
C ALA A 41 0.40 -2.23 -4.79
N LEU A 42 0.04 -2.34 -3.51
CA LEU A 42 -0.66 -3.51 -2.99
C LEU A 42 -2.06 -3.68 -3.59
N GLN A 43 -2.80 -2.57 -3.74
CA GLN A 43 -4.12 -2.59 -4.38
C GLN A 43 -4.03 -3.08 -5.83
N GLN A 44 -2.99 -2.68 -6.56
CA GLN A 44 -2.74 -3.13 -7.94
C GLN A 44 -2.42 -4.63 -7.98
N GLU A 45 -1.56 -5.14 -7.08
CA GLU A 45 -1.26 -6.58 -6.99
C GLU A 45 -2.53 -7.40 -6.68
N LEU A 46 -3.34 -6.96 -5.72
CA LEU A 46 -4.59 -7.62 -5.36
C LEU A 46 -5.61 -7.61 -6.52
N THR A 47 -5.71 -6.50 -7.26
CA THR A 47 -6.56 -6.42 -8.45
C THR A 47 -6.10 -7.40 -9.51
N TRP A 48 -4.80 -7.43 -9.81
CA TRP A 48 -4.23 -8.33 -10.79
C TRP A 48 -4.44 -9.82 -10.44
N LEU A 49 -4.29 -10.19 -9.16
CA LEU A 49 -4.62 -11.54 -8.68
C LEU A 49 -6.13 -11.84 -8.81
N GLY A 50 -6.98 -10.85 -8.54
CA GLY A 50 -8.43 -10.94 -8.71
C GLY A 50 -8.84 -11.20 -10.17
N ASP A 51 -8.23 -10.49 -11.11
CA ASP A 51 -8.50 -10.66 -12.54
C ASP A 51 -8.08 -12.05 -13.02
N ARG A 52 -6.92 -12.55 -12.57
CA ARG A 52 -6.43 -13.90 -12.91
C ARG A 52 -7.31 -15.01 -12.36
N THR A 53 -7.72 -14.89 -11.09
CA THR A 53 -8.62 -15.87 -10.46
C THR A 53 -10.01 -15.86 -11.12
N THR A 54 -10.51 -14.68 -11.50
CA THR A 54 -11.77 -14.54 -12.27
C THR A 54 -11.65 -15.16 -13.65
N ALA A 55 -10.54 -14.91 -14.37
CA ALA A 55 -10.30 -15.50 -15.68
C ALA A 55 -10.24 -17.03 -15.63
N HIS A 56 -9.61 -17.61 -14.60
CA HIS A 56 -9.61 -19.05 -14.37
C HIS A 56 -11.03 -19.60 -14.12
N ALA A 57 -11.82 -18.94 -13.28
CA ALA A 57 -13.19 -19.36 -13.00
C ALA A 57 -14.07 -19.31 -14.26
N LEU A 58 -13.91 -18.28 -15.10
CA LEU A 58 -14.58 -18.20 -16.39
C LEU A 58 -14.12 -19.32 -17.34
N ASP A 59 -12.82 -19.61 -17.41
CA ASP A 59 -12.26 -20.70 -18.22
C ASP A 59 -12.88 -22.06 -17.84
N GLU A 60 -12.98 -22.36 -16.54
CA GLU A 60 -13.64 -23.59 -16.04
C GLU A 60 -15.13 -23.64 -16.42
N MET A 61 -15.86 -22.53 -16.34
CA MET A 61 -17.28 -22.46 -16.71
C MET A 61 -17.53 -22.72 -18.20
N PHE A 62 -16.62 -22.26 -19.09
CA PHE A 62 -16.78 -22.41 -20.54
C PHE A 62 -16.17 -23.71 -21.09
N GLN A 63 -15.14 -24.28 -20.43
CA GLN A 63 -14.53 -25.56 -20.83
C GLN A 63 -15.29 -26.79 -20.36
N GLY A 64 -16.20 -26.68 -19.37
CA GLY A 64 -17.04 -27.79 -18.92
C GLY A 64 -17.97 -28.40 -20.00
N GLY A 65 -18.07 -27.80 -21.18
CA GLY A 65 -18.77 -28.34 -22.35
C GLY A 65 -17.87 -28.85 -23.49
N ALA A 66 -16.54 -28.72 -23.39
CA ALA A 66 -15.58 -29.08 -24.43
C ALA A 66 -14.75 -30.31 -24.02
N ALA A 67 -14.43 -31.16 -25.01
CA ALA A 67 -13.74 -32.45 -24.86
C ALA A 67 -12.40 -32.33 -24.09
N PRO A 68 -11.94 -33.41 -23.41
CA PRO A 68 -10.76 -33.39 -22.55
C PRO A 68 -9.49 -33.17 -23.39
N GLN A 69 -9.07 -31.92 -23.49
CA GLN A 69 -7.81 -31.55 -24.11
C GLN A 69 -6.85 -31.18 -22.98
N ASP A 70 -5.95 -32.13 -22.71
CA ASP A 70 -4.73 -31.97 -21.91
C ASP A 70 -4.90 -31.91 -20.37
N GLU A 71 -4.88 -33.09 -19.73
CA GLU A 71 -4.85 -33.26 -18.26
C GLU A 71 -3.60 -32.62 -17.63
N SER A 72 -2.50 -32.47 -18.38
CA SER A 72 -1.29 -31.82 -17.88
C SER A 72 -1.46 -30.30 -17.73
N GLY A 73 -2.12 -29.66 -18.70
CA GLY A 73 -2.33 -28.20 -18.69
C GLY A 73 -3.38 -27.76 -17.66
N THR A 74 -4.36 -28.61 -17.37
CA THR A 74 -5.39 -28.35 -16.35
C THR A 74 -4.84 -28.46 -14.93
N ALA A 75 -3.97 -29.43 -14.64
CA ALA A 75 -3.28 -29.53 -13.35
C ALA A 75 -2.39 -28.29 -13.07
N ASP A 76 -1.67 -27.81 -14.08
CA ASP A 76 -0.82 -26.61 -13.97
C ASP A 76 -1.63 -25.33 -13.73
N LYS A 77 -2.76 -25.16 -14.45
CA LYS A 77 -3.69 -24.05 -14.24
C LYS A 77 -4.28 -24.06 -12.82
N ARG A 78 -4.67 -25.23 -12.32
CA ARG A 78 -5.21 -25.38 -10.97
C ARG A 78 -4.18 -25.01 -9.90
N ALA A 79 -2.97 -25.54 -10.02
CA ALA A 79 -1.88 -25.20 -9.09
C ALA A 79 -1.55 -23.70 -9.13
N GLN A 80 -1.65 -23.06 -10.30
CA GLN A 80 -1.47 -21.61 -10.40
C GLN A 80 -2.61 -20.83 -9.74
N PHE A 81 -3.87 -21.25 -9.92
CA PHE A 81 -5.02 -20.66 -9.25
C PHE A 81 -4.88 -20.73 -7.72
N ASP A 82 -4.50 -21.89 -7.18
CA ASP A 82 -4.32 -22.08 -5.75
C ASP A 82 -3.20 -21.16 -5.21
N ARG A 83 -2.08 -21.01 -5.95
CA ARG A 83 -1.02 -20.05 -5.61
C ARG A 83 -1.50 -18.60 -5.63
N ASP A 84 -2.29 -18.22 -6.64
CA ASP A 84 -2.82 -16.86 -6.76
C ASP A 84 -3.79 -16.54 -5.62
N MET A 85 -4.62 -17.51 -5.21
CA MET A 85 -5.53 -17.41 -4.06
C MET A 85 -4.77 -17.30 -2.73
N GLN A 86 -3.79 -18.18 -2.51
CA GLN A 86 -2.94 -18.12 -1.32
C GLN A 86 -2.24 -16.76 -1.21
N ARG A 87 -1.64 -16.29 -2.32
CA ARG A 87 -0.96 -14.98 -2.34
C ARG A 87 -1.92 -13.85 -1.99
N ARG A 88 -3.16 -13.89 -2.51
CA ARG A 88 -4.17 -12.90 -2.16
C ARG A 88 -4.46 -12.91 -0.66
N GLU A 89 -4.66 -14.08 -0.06
CA GLU A 89 -4.92 -14.23 1.37
C GLU A 89 -3.77 -13.70 2.23
N GLU A 90 -2.51 -13.97 1.85
CA GLU A 90 -1.31 -13.45 2.52
C GLU A 90 -1.24 -11.91 2.52
N LEU A 91 -1.74 -11.27 1.46
CA LEU A 91 -1.69 -9.82 1.28
C LEU A 91 -2.85 -9.07 1.96
N MET A 92 -3.97 -9.74 2.23
CA MET A 92 -5.17 -9.12 2.82
C MET A 92 -4.90 -8.44 4.19
N PRO A 93 -4.17 -9.05 5.14
CA PRO A 93 -3.85 -8.41 6.43
C PRO A 93 -3.06 -7.11 6.24
N ARG A 94 -2.07 -7.11 5.35
CA ARG A 94 -1.25 -5.92 5.06
C ARG A 94 -2.08 -4.82 4.41
N TYR A 95 -3.00 -5.19 3.54
CA TYR A 95 -3.93 -4.25 2.90
C TYR A 95 -4.86 -3.59 3.93
N ALA A 96 -5.43 -4.37 4.84
CA ALA A 96 -6.26 -3.86 5.94
C ALA A 96 -5.46 -2.92 6.87
N GLU A 97 -4.22 -3.26 7.18
CA GLU A 97 -3.32 -2.42 7.98
C GLU A 97 -3.03 -1.08 7.29
N LEU A 98 -2.75 -1.08 6.00
CA LEU A 98 -2.51 0.13 5.22
C LEU A 98 -3.73 1.04 5.17
N ILE A 99 -4.93 0.47 4.99
CA ILE A 99 -6.18 1.24 5.08
C ILE A 99 -6.33 1.87 6.46
N ARG A 100 -6.09 1.10 7.54
CA ARG A 100 -6.16 1.61 8.91
C ARG A 100 -5.18 2.77 9.13
N MET A 101 -3.93 2.63 8.70
CA MET A 101 -2.90 3.68 8.82
C MET A 101 -3.22 4.92 8.00
N LEU A 102 -3.81 4.76 6.81
CA LEU A 102 -4.21 5.88 5.94
C LEU A 102 -5.47 6.60 6.44
N GLY A 103 -6.40 5.85 7.04
CA GLY A 103 -7.67 6.31 7.60
C GLY A 103 -7.56 6.92 9.00
N ALA A 104 -6.50 6.60 9.76
CA ALA A 104 -6.20 7.26 11.02
C ALA A 104 -5.97 8.76 10.77
N LEU A 105 -6.86 9.60 11.31
CA LEU A 105 -6.67 11.05 11.32
C LEU A 105 -5.50 11.40 12.25
N PRO A 106 -4.63 12.34 11.85
CA PRO A 106 -3.53 12.77 12.69
C PRO A 106 -4.08 13.41 13.97
N GLY A 107 -3.81 12.77 15.13
CA GLY A 107 -4.29 13.21 16.45
C GLY A 107 -5.13 12.19 17.22
N GLN A 108 -5.52 11.07 16.62
CA GLN A 108 -6.27 9.99 17.30
C GLN A 108 -5.39 8.92 17.95
N GLU A 109 -4.07 9.09 17.98
CA GLU A 109 -3.14 8.11 18.56
C GLU A 109 -3.21 8.04 20.11
N ASN A 110 -3.98 8.92 20.77
CA ASN A 110 -4.12 8.99 22.24
C ASN A 110 -5.57 9.30 22.68
N ALA A 111 -6.55 8.49 22.29
CA ALA A 111 -7.93 8.62 22.78
C ALA A 111 -8.47 7.33 23.42
N ASP A 112 -7.58 6.53 23.98
CA ASP A 112 -7.90 5.45 24.92
C ASP A 112 -6.92 5.54 26.09
N GLU A 113 -7.25 6.38 27.07
CA GLU A 113 -6.84 6.22 28.48
C GLU A 113 -8.10 6.30 29.36
#